data_AF-A0A653RZK5-F1
#
_entry.id   AF-A0A653RZK5-F1
#
_cell.length_a   1.000
_cell.length_b   1.000
_cell.length_c   1.000
_cell.angle_alpha   90.00
_cell.angle_beta   90.00
_cell.angle_gamma   90.00
#
_symmetry.space_group_name_H-M   'P 1'
#
loop_
_entity.id
_entity.type
_entity.pdbx_description
1 polymer ?
#
loop_
_entity_poly.entity_id
_entity_poly.type
_entity_poly.pdbx_seq_one_letter_code
_entity_poly.pdbx_strand_id
1 'polypeptide(L)'
;MATMNFEGMGRYIYGAARIGGDLEAVTDWMADDLGVARPQPGDDDAARGLYGAFFAKYADEDALRDNFERFMIMLKSRPPSAGRVRGEVVPRRIETPKFIASERILWLHADGTETIIEAKIGEPYQVDERTWACPACLDGVDGRYPDIFGAGSMQALTLALDLLRTILGHMLKDNAQLVFPEDRSPWDMSTLGMP
;
A
#
# COMPACT_ATOMS: atom_id res chain seq x y z
N MET A 1 -22.33 14.24 1.80
CA MET A 1 -21.59 13.02 2.14
C MET A 1 -20.29 13.05 1.37
N ALA A 2 -19.16 13.29 2.05
CA ALA A 2 -17.85 13.26 1.40
C ALA A 2 -17.48 11.80 1.14
N THR A 3 -17.29 11.45 -0.13
CA THR A 3 -16.83 10.13 -0.56
C THR A 3 -15.44 9.89 0.04
N MET A 4 -15.29 8.87 0.88
CA MET A 4 -14.00 8.50 1.45
C MET A 4 -13.00 8.20 0.32
N ASN A 5 -11.87 8.91 0.29
CA ASN A 5 -10.78 8.63 -0.64
C ASN A 5 -9.95 7.44 -0.13
N PHE A 6 -10.49 6.23 -0.31
CA PHE A 6 -9.85 4.98 0.11
C PHE A 6 -8.49 4.74 -0.57
N GLU A 7 -8.35 5.18 -1.82
CA GLU A 7 -7.11 5.07 -2.59
C GLU A 7 -6.00 5.96 -1.99
N GLY A 8 -6.34 7.19 -1.61
CA GLY A 8 -5.45 8.09 -0.88
C GLY A 8 -5.03 7.51 0.47
N MET A 9 -5.96 6.96 1.24
CA MET A 9 -5.66 6.33 2.53
C MET A 9 -4.69 5.14 2.40
N GLY A 10 -4.89 4.29 1.39
CA GLY A 10 -4.05 3.14 1.13
C GLY A 10 -2.57 3.51 0.94
N ARG A 11 -2.28 4.59 0.21
CA ARG A 11 -0.90 5.06 -0.03
C ARG A 11 -0.17 5.45 1.26
N TYR A 12 -0.87 6.08 2.21
CA TYR A 12 -0.27 6.60 3.44
C TYR A 12 0.00 5.49 4.45
N ILE A 13 -0.95 4.56 4.60
CA ILE A 13 -0.78 3.34 5.38
C ILE A 13 0.40 2.53 4.84
N TYR A 14 0.46 2.36 3.52
CA TYR A 14 1.56 1.66 2.87
C TYR A 14 2.92 2.33 3.10
N GLY A 15 3.00 3.66 2.89
CA GLY A 15 4.23 4.42 3.11
C GLY A 15 4.73 4.31 4.55
N ALA A 16 3.84 4.49 5.54
CA ALA A 16 4.17 4.36 6.95
C ALA A 16 4.63 2.93 7.31
N ALA A 17 3.95 1.91 6.78
CA ALA A 17 4.27 0.51 7.02
C ALA A 17 5.70 0.14 6.56
N ARG A 18 6.19 0.72 5.46
CA ARG A 18 7.55 0.47 4.93
C ARG A 18 8.67 0.86 5.91
N ILE A 19 8.39 1.74 6.87
CA ILE A 19 9.36 2.23 7.87
C ILE A 19 9.00 1.85 9.31
N GLY A 20 8.12 0.86 9.48
CA GLY A 20 7.76 0.31 10.79
C GLY A 20 6.49 0.90 11.42
N GLY A 21 5.85 1.87 10.77
CA GLY A 21 4.53 2.37 11.18
C GLY A 21 3.43 1.32 11.07
N ASP A 22 2.28 1.60 11.68
CA ASP A 22 1.03 0.85 11.61
C ASP A 22 -0.15 1.81 11.38
N LEU A 23 -1.35 1.25 11.24
CA LEU A 23 -2.57 2.05 11.04
C LEU A 23 -2.80 3.03 12.18
N GLU A 24 -2.52 2.63 13.44
CA GLU A 24 -2.66 3.49 14.62
C GLU A 24 -1.73 4.70 14.52
N ALA A 25 -0.48 4.53 14.07
CA ALA A 25 0.44 5.64 13.86
C ALA A 25 -0.04 6.64 12.78
N VAL A 26 -0.69 6.15 11.72
CA VAL A 26 -1.27 7.00 10.67
C VAL A 26 -2.50 7.75 11.20
N THR A 27 -3.37 7.05 11.92
CA THR A 27 -4.56 7.63 12.56
C THR A 27 -4.17 8.69 13.59
N ASP A 28 -3.16 8.42 14.42
CA ASP A 28 -2.62 9.34 15.40
C ASP A 28 -2.05 10.59 14.74
N TRP A 29 -1.31 10.44 13.64
CA TRP A 29 -0.80 11.57 12.87
C TRP A 29 -1.92 12.45 12.30
N MET A 30 -2.97 11.84 11.76
CA MET A 30 -4.11 12.59 11.23
C MET A 30 -4.85 13.35 12.34
N ALA A 31 -4.99 12.76 13.52
CA ALA A 31 -5.58 13.40 14.69
C ALA A 31 -4.71 14.56 15.21
N ASP A 32 -3.41 14.34 15.31
CA ASP A 32 -2.44 15.34 15.75
C ASP A 32 -2.41 16.54 14.78
N ASP A 33 -2.46 16.30 13.47
CA ASP A 33 -2.48 17.35 12.44
C ASP A 33 -3.76 18.19 12.44
N LEU A 34 -4.90 17.56 12.75
CA LEU A 34 -6.18 18.25 12.93
C LEU A 34 -6.32 18.90 14.31
N GLY A 35 -5.43 18.58 15.27
CA GLY A 35 -5.53 19.04 16.65
C GLY A 35 -6.73 18.45 17.39
N VAL A 36 -7.19 17.26 17.01
CA VAL A 36 -8.35 16.58 17.61
C VAL A 36 -7.92 15.40 18.47
N ALA A 37 -8.83 14.91 19.31
CA ALA A 37 -8.58 13.72 20.11
C ALA A 37 -8.40 12.48 19.21
N ARG A 38 -7.41 11.65 19.56
CA ARG A 38 -7.17 10.37 18.88
C ARG A 38 -8.34 9.41 19.10
N PRO A 39 -8.85 8.75 18.05
CA PRO A 39 -9.88 7.72 18.18
C PRO A 39 -9.42 6.59 19.10
N GLN A 40 -10.35 6.01 19.85
CA GLN A 40 -10.05 4.79 20.60
C GLN A 40 -9.87 3.61 19.63
N PRO A 41 -8.98 2.64 19.94
CA PRO A 41 -8.85 1.44 19.13
C PRO A 41 -10.19 0.70 18.98
N GLY A 42 -10.59 0.44 17.72
CA GLY A 42 -11.85 -0.24 17.39
C GLY A 42 -13.08 0.68 17.27
N ASP A 43 -12.93 2.00 17.47
CA ASP A 43 -13.98 2.98 17.18
C ASP A 43 -13.95 3.40 15.71
N ASP A 44 -14.52 2.55 14.86
CA ASP A 44 -14.50 2.72 13.40
C ASP A 44 -15.24 3.98 12.92
N ASP A 45 -16.24 4.44 13.67
CA ASP A 45 -17.02 5.63 13.33
C ASP A 45 -16.24 6.91 13.65
N ALA A 46 -15.56 6.96 14.81
CA ALA A 46 -14.65 8.05 15.12
C ALA A 46 -13.47 8.11 14.13
N ALA A 47 -12.89 6.96 13.78
CA ALA A 47 -11.83 6.86 12.78
C ALA A 47 -12.32 7.35 11.40
N ARG A 48 -13.51 6.92 10.97
CA ARG A 48 -14.12 7.37 9.71
C ARG A 48 -14.36 8.88 9.68
N GLY A 49 -14.86 9.45 10.78
CA GLY A 49 -15.06 10.89 10.92
C GLY A 49 -13.75 11.67 10.83
N LEU A 50 -12.71 11.18 11.50
CA LEU A 50 -11.36 11.75 11.46
C LEU A 50 -10.82 11.79 10.02
N TYR A 51 -10.88 10.66 9.32
CA TYR A 51 -10.36 10.55 7.96
C TYR A 51 -11.07 11.51 7.00
N GLY A 52 -12.39 11.61 7.11
CA GLY A 52 -13.18 12.56 6.31
C GLY A 52 -12.76 14.01 6.57
N ALA A 53 -12.60 14.40 7.84
CA ALA A 53 -12.16 15.74 8.21
C ALA A 53 -10.72 16.03 7.75
N PHE A 54 -9.84 15.04 7.84
CA PHE A 54 -8.44 15.16 7.47
C PHE A 54 -8.30 15.42 5.97
N PHE A 55 -8.93 14.60 5.12
CA PHE A 55 -8.89 14.82 3.67
C PHE A 55 -9.65 16.08 3.24
N ALA A 56 -10.67 16.52 3.98
CA ALA A 56 -11.33 17.78 3.71
C ALA A 56 -10.43 19.01 3.99
N LYS A 57 -9.48 18.91 4.93
CA LYS A 57 -8.49 19.96 5.20
C LYS A 57 -7.51 20.12 4.04
N TYR A 58 -7.18 19.03 3.35
CA TYR A 58 -6.23 19.02 2.24
C TYR A 58 -6.93 18.86 0.89
N ALA A 59 -7.44 19.98 0.38
CA ALA A 59 -7.97 20.05 -0.99
C ALA A 59 -6.88 20.07 -2.07
N ASP A 60 -5.63 20.33 -1.67
CA ASP A 60 -4.43 20.34 -2.51
C ASP A 60 -3.57 19.10 -2.22
N GLU A 61 -3.29 18.32 -3.26
CA GLU A 61 -2.53 17.07 -3.18
C GLU A 61 -1.05 17.32 -2.84
N ASP A 62 -0.47 18.46 -3.26
CA ASP A 62 0.92 18.78 -2.98
C ASP A 62 1.12 19.10 -1.49
N ALA A 63 0.20 19.89 -0.91
CA ALA A 63 0.22 20.18 0.53
C ALA A 63 0.04 18.93 1.40
N LEU A 64 -0.78 17.97 0.94
CA LEU A 64 -0.97 16.70 1.62
C LEU A 64 0.28 15.82 1.55
N ARG A 65 0.96 15.79 0.39
CA ARG A 65 2.23 15.08 0.20
C ARG A 65 3.32 15.64 1.12
N ASP A 66 3.46 16.96 1.18
CA ASP A 66 4.44 17.62 2.04
C ASP A 66 4.20 17.33 3.53
N ASN A 67 2.93 17.28 3.95
CA ASN A 67 2.56 16.90 5.31
C ASN A 67 2.96 15.45 5.60
N PHE A 68 2.68 14.54 4.66
CA PHE A 68 3.02 13.13 4.79
C PHE A 68 4.54 12.89 4.83
N GLU A 69 5.33 13.62 4.03
CA GLU A 69 6.80 13.51 4.08
C GLU A 69 7.36 13.90 5.46
N ARG A 70 6.81 14.93 6.10
CA ARG A 70 7.19 15.33 7.46
C ARG A 70 6.86 14.25 8.49
N PHE A 71 5.68 13.63 8.35
CA PHE A 71 5.30 12.49 9.18
C PHE A 71 6.26 11.32 9.02
N MET A 72 6.66 11.00 7.78
CA MET A 72 7.61 9.94 7.48
C MET A 72 9.01 10.21 8.08
N ILE A 73 9.47 11.46 8.06
CA ILE A 73 10.73 11.87 8.72
C ILE A 73 10.62 11.70 10.25
N MET A 74 9.49 12.08 10.84
CA MET A 74 9.23 11.93 12.27
C MET A 74 9.20 10.45 12.68
N LEU A 75 8.52 9.59 11.91
CA LEU A 75 8.46 8.15 12.12
C LEU A 75 9.85 7.51 12.07
N LYS A 76 10.68 7.87 11.08
CA LYS A 76 12.08 7.37 10.98
C LYS A 76 12.95 7.82 12.16
N SER A 77 12.62 8.94 12.77
CA SER A 77 13.38 9.54 13.87
C SER A 77 12.90 9.09 15.26
N ARG A 78 11.81 8.29 15.34
CA ARG A 78 11.35 7.71 16.60
C ARG A 78 12.36 6.65 17.07
N PRO A 79 12.88 6.72 18.31
CA PRO A 79 13.55 5.57 18.91
C PRO A 79 12.56 4.40 18.98
N PRO A 80 12.99 3.14 18.84
CA PRO A 80 12.12 1.99 19.03
C PRO A 80 11.48 2.13 20.42
N SER A 81 10.16 2.34 20.46
CA SER A 81 9.46 2.72 21.67
C SER A 81 9.60 1.62 22.72
N ALA A 82 10.43 1.88 23.73
CA ALA A 82 10.44 1.12 24.97
C ALA A 82 9.07 1.30 25.65
N GLY A 83 8.28 0.23 25.71
CA GLY A 83 7.11 0.20 26.59
C GLY A 83 5.73 -0.05 25.98
N ARG A 84 5.59 -0.84 24.92
CA ARG A 84 4.33 -1.59 24.69
C ARG A 84 4.62 -3.07 24.85
N VAL A 85 4.04 -3.68 25.87
CA VAL A 85 4.07 -5.14 26.08
C VAL A 85 3.57 -5.77 24.77
N ARG A 86 4.43 -6.52 24.10
CA ARG A 86 4.11 -7.28 22.89
C ARG A 86 2.94 -8.21 23.21
N GLY A 87 1.72 -7.80 22.86
CA GLY A 87 0.80 -8.74 22.22
C GLY A 87 1.54 -9.34 21.03
N GLU A 88 1.37 -10.64 20.79
CA GLU A 88 2.07 -11.37 19.74
C GLU A 88 2.20 -10.51 18.48
N VAL A 89 3.45 -10.33 18.02
CA VAL A 89 3.71 -9.64 16.77
C VAL A 89 3.09 -10.50 15.69
N VAL A 90 1.85 -10.16 15.32
CA VAL A 90 1.17 -10.74 14.19
C VAL A 90 2.14 -10.64 13.01
N PRO A 91 2.55 -11.76 12.40
CA PRO A 91 3.59 -11.74 11.38
C PRO A 91 3.14 -10.78 10.27
N ARG A 92 3.87 -9.67 10.12
CA ARG A 92 3.62 -8.62 9.10
C ARG A 92 3.78 -9.16 7.67
N ARG A 93 4.28 -10.39 7.53
CA ARG A 93 4.62 -11.06 6.29
C ARG A 93 4.75 -12.56 6.55
N ILE A 94 4.04 -13.41 5.81
CA ILE A 94 4.33 -14.86 5.82
C ILE A 94 5.66 -15.11 5.11
N GLU A 95 6.59 -15.90 5.63
CA GLU A 95 7.91 -16.02 4.99
C GLU A 95 7.83 -16.60 3.57
N THR A 96 7.03 -17.66 3.41
CA THR A 96 6.89 -18.41 2.15
C THR A 96 5.46 -18.35 1.62
N PRO A 97 5.08 -17.26 0.92
CA PRO A 97 3.75 -17.11 0.36
C PRO A 97 3.53 -18.09 -0.78
N LYS A 98 2.31 -18.62 -0.87
CA LYS A 98 1.86 -19.35 -2.06
C LYS A 98 1.33 -18.34 -3.07
N PHE A 99 2.06 -18.11 -4.15
CA PHE A 99 1.59 -17.29 -5.26
C PHE A 99 0.57 -18.06 -6.10
N ILE A 100 -0.56 -17.42 -6.39
CA ILE A 100 -1.70 -18.00 -7.12
C ILE A 100 -1.88 -17.39 -8.50
N ALA A 101 -1.27 -16.23 -8.76
CA ALA A 101 -1.24 -15.57 -10.05
C ALA A 101 0.09 -14.85 -10.25
N SER A 102 0.56 -14.83 -11.49
CA SER A 102 1.79 -14.18 -11.90
C SER A 102 1.68 -13.65 -13.33
N GLU A 103 2.25 -12.48 -13.59
CA GLU A 103 2.37 -11.88 -14.92
C GLU A 103 3.83 -11.51 -15.19
N ARG A 104 4.35 -11.86 -16.37
CA ARG A 104 5.74 -11.59 -16.75
C ARG A 104 5.77 -10.44 -17.74
N ILE A 105 6.53 -9.42 -17.42
CA ILE A 105 6.61 -8.17 -18.19
C ILE A 105 8.07 -7.86 -18.47
N LEU A 106 8.40 -7.47 -19.70
CA LEU A 106 9.73 -6.98 -20.03
C LEU A 106 9.71 -5.46 -19.97
N TRP A 107 10.57 -4.88 -19.12
CA TRP A 107 10.79 -3.45 -19.07
C TRP A 107 12.02 -3.09 -19.91
N LEU A 108 11.80 -2.25 -20.91
CA LEU A 108 12.84 -1.64 -21.73
C LEU A 108 13.22 -0.28 -21.10
N HIS A 109 14.44 -0.18 -20.60
CA HIS A 109 14.97 1.04 -20.02
C HIS A 109 15.37 2.03 -21.11
N ALA A 110 15.34 3.33 -20.76
CA ALA A 110 15.74 4.39 -21.69
C ALA A 110 17.22 4.31 -22.11
N ASP A 111 18.06 3.66 -21.31
CA ASP A 111 19.48 3.41 -21.60
C ASP A 111 19.71 2.18 -22.52
N GLY A 112 18.64 1.50 -22.93
CA GLY A 112 18.67 0.32 -23.78
C GLY A 112 18.89 -0.99 -23.02
N THR A 113 18.97 -0.96 -21.69
CA THR A 113 18.97 -2.18 -20.88
C THR A 113 17.57 -2.77 -20.75
N GLU A 114 17.49 -4.06 -20.39
CA GLU A 114 16.23 -4.78 -20.26
C GLU A 114 16.14 -5.43 -18.87
N THR A 115 14.95 -5.40 -18.26
CA THR A 115 14.67 -6.06 -16.98
C THR A 115 13.39 -6.87 -17.08
N ILE A 116 13.47 -8.16 -16.73
CA ILE A 116 12.27 -8.98 -16.56
C ILE A 116 11.65 -8.63 -15.22
N ILE A 117 10.41 -8.18 -15.28
CA ILE A 117 9.54 -7.93 -14.13
C ILE A 117 8.58 -9.10 -13.98
N GLU A 118 8.34 -9.53 -12.75
CA GLU A 118 7.31 -10.52 -12.45
C GLU A 118 6.37 -9.98 -11.36
N ALA A 119 5.16 -9.62 -11.78
CA ALA A 119 4.08 -9.21 -10.90
C ALA A 119 3.38 -10.45 -10.35
N LYS A 120 3.31 -10.60 -9.03
CA LYS A 120 2.79 -11.81 -8.38
C LYS A 120 1.82 -11.50 -7.25
N ILE A 121 0.75 -12.27 -7.19
CA ILE A 121 -0.28 -12.20 -6.15
C ILE A 121 -0.36 -13.53 -5.39
N GLY A 122 -0.31 -13.42 -4.06
CA GLY A 122 -0.39 -14.52 -3.13
C GLY A 122 -1.82 -14.95 -2.83
N GLU A 123 -1.96 -16.17 -2.34
CA GLU A 123 -3.19 -16.65 -1.72
C GLU A 123 -3.52 -15.78 -0.49
N PRO A 124 -4.71 -15.15 -0.44
CA PRO A 124 -5.16 -14.48 0.77
C PRO A 124 -5.23 -15.47 1.93
N TYR A 125 -4.73 -15.08 3.08
CA TYR A 125 -4.72 -15.93 4.27
C TYR A 125 -5.29 -15.17 5.46
N GLN A 126 -5.93 -15.93 6.35
CA GLN A 126 -6.49 -15.40 7.58
C GLN A 126 -5.36 -15.17 8.58
N VAL A 127 -5.33 -13.97 9.15
CA VAL A 127 -4.34 -13.55 10.15
C VAL A 127 -4.89 -13.73 11.56
N ASP A 128 -6.13 -13.30 11.77
CA ASP A 128 -6.90 -13.46 13.01
C ASP A 128 -8.41 -13.54 12.69
N GLU A 129 -9.28 -13.49 13.71
CA GLU A 129 -10.73 -13.63 13.55
C GLU A 129 -11.38 -12.59 12.63
N ARG A 130 -10.78 -11.42 12.45
CA ARG A 130 -11.36 -10.28 11.69
C ARG A 130 -10.48 -9.80 10.55
N THR A 131 -9.26 -10.34 10.45
CA THR A 131 -8.23 -9.79 9.60
C THR A 131 -7.70 -10.83 8.63
N TRP A 132 -7.59 -10.43 7.37
CA TRP A 132 -6.94 -11.18 6.30
C TRP A 132 -5.76 -10.40 5.75
N ALA A 133 -4.81 -11.10 5.18
CA ALA A 133 -3.70 -10.50 4.44
C ALA A 133 -3.49 -11.21 3.11
N CYS A 134 -2.96 -10.48 2.12
CA CYS A 134 -2.65 -10.99 0.80
C CYS A 134 -1.23 -10.58 0.40
N PRO A 135 -0.34 -11.56 0.12
CA PRO A 135 1.00 -11.26 -0.36
C PRO A 135 0.97 -10.63 -1.75
N ALA A 136 1.82 -9.63 -1.99
CA ALA A 136 2.05 -9.04 -3.30
C ALA A 136 3.55 -8.89 -3.56
N CYS A 137 3.95 -9.02 -4.83
CA CYS A 137 5.34 -8.94 -5.22
C CYS A 137 5.48 -8.40 -6.64
N LEU A 138 6.50 -7.58 -6.86
CA LEU A 138 6.92 -7.08 -8.17
C LEU A 138 8.44 -7.26 -8.28
N ASP A 139 8.86 -8.48 -8.57
CA ASP A 139 10.27 -8.79 -8.75
C ASP A 139 10.80 -8.07 -9.98
N GLY A 140 12.06 -7.61 -9.93
CA GLY A 140 12.65 -6.75 -10.95
C GLY A 140 12.41 -5.25 -10.73
N VAL A 141 11.57 -4.87 -9.75
CA VAL A 141 11.34 -3.46 -9.35
C VAL A 141 11.63 -3.26 -7.86
N ASP A 142 10.68 -3.61 -6.98
CA ASP A 142 10.78 -3.46 -5.52
C ASP A 142 10.87 -4.82 -4.79
N GLY A 143 10.62 -5.92 -5.50
CA GLY A 143 10.58 -7.26 -4.93
C GLY A 143 9.28 -7.53 -4.17
N ARG A 144 9.37 -8.19 -3.01
CA ARG A 144 8.19 -8.56 -2.21
C ARG A 144 7.80 -7.45 -1.22
N TYR A 145 6.54 -7.06 -1.31
CA TYR A 145 5.93 -6.07 -0.42
C TYR A 145 5.52 -6.68 0.94
N PRO A 146 5.28 -5.86 1.96
CA PRO A 146 4.51 -6.27 3.12
C PRO A 146 3.17 -6.88 2.67
N ASP A 147 2.67 -7.87 3.41
CA ASP A 147 1.40 -8.49 3.04
C ASP A 147 0.27 -7.48 3.29
N ILE A 148 -0.67 -7.40 2.36
CA ILE A 148 -1.69 -6.35 2.29
C ILE A 148 -2.93 -6.78 3.06
N PHE A 149 -3.26 -6.01 4.09
CA PHE A 149 -4.32 -6.35 5.03
C PHE A 149 -5.71 -5.88 4.56
N GLY A 150 -6.73 -6.66 4.89
CA GLY A 150 -8.14 -6.32 4.67
C GLY A 150 -9.05 -6.99 5.71
N ALA A 151 -10.27 -6.50 5.85
CA ALA A 151 -11.30 -7.07 6.72
C ALA A 151 -11.81 -8.45 6.24
N GLY A 152 -11.44 -8.85 5.03
CA GLY A 152 -11.77 -10.14 4.45
C GLY A 152 -10.81 -10.50 3.31
N SER A 153 -10.80 -11.78 2.94
CA SER A 153 -9.95 -12.32 1.86
C SER A 153 -10.08 -11.55 0.55
N MET A 154 -11.32 -11.23 0.16
CA MET A 154 -11.62 -10.46 -1.04
C MET A 154 -11.03 -9.05 -0.98
N GLN A 155 -11.18 -8.34 0.14
CA GLN A 155 -10.64 -6.99 0.27
C GLN A 155 -9.12 -6.99 0.26
N ALA A 156 -8.48 -7.90 0.99
CA ALA A 156 -7.02 -8.04 1.01
C ALA A 156 -6.48 -8.32 -0.41
N LEU A 157 -7.14 -9.21 -1.16
CA LEU A 157 -6.79 -9.51 -2.55
C LEU A 157 -6.95 -8.30 -3.47
N THR A 158 -8.09 -7.61 -3.41
CA THR A 158 -8.33 -6.41 -4.23
C THR A 158 -7.30 -5.33 -3.95
N LEU A 159 -6.99 -5.06 -2.68
CA LEU A 159 -5.96 -4.08 -2.31
C LEU A 159 -4.56 -4.49 -2.79
N ALA A 160 -4.22 -5.78 -2.75
CA ALA A 160 -2.96 -6.29 -3.29
C ALA A 160 -2.85 -6.09 -4.80
N LEU A 161 -3.95 -6.35 -5.54
CA LEU A 161 -4.03 -6.10 -6.98
C LEU A 161 -3.93 -4.59 -7.30
N ASP A 162 -4.63 -3.75 -6.54
CA ASP A 162 -4.61 -2.29 -6.71
C ASP A 162 -3.23 -1.70 -6.44
N LEU A 163 -2.46 -2.27 -5.50
CA LEU A 163 -1.06 -1.89 -5.29
C LEU A 163 -0.22 -2.14 -6.54
N LEU A 164 -0.25 -3.37 -7.09
CA LEU A 164 0.50 -3.70 -8.31
C LEU A 164 0.06 -2.82 -9.48
N ARG A 165 -1.25 -2.59 -9.61
CA ARG A 165 -1.83 -1.69 -10.61
C ARG A 165 -1.26 -0.28 -10.49
N THR A 166 -1.25 0.27 -9.29
CA THR A 166 -0.76 1.63 -9.03
C THR A 166 0.70 1.76 -9.44
N ILE A 167 1.54 0.81 -9.05
CA ILE A 167 2.97 0.83 -9.35
C ILE A 167 3.23 0.70 -10.85
N LEU A 168 2.62 -0.28 -11.53
CA LEU A 168 2.76 -0.46 -12.97
C LEU A 168 2.22 0.76 -13.76
N GLY A 169 1.11 1.34 -13.30
CA GLY A 169 0.55 2.55 -13.88
C GLY A 169 1.46 3.77 -13.73
N HIS A 170 2.18 3.90 -12.60
CA HIS A 170 3.19 4.94 -12.43
C HIS A 170 4.35 4.76 -13.39
N MET A 171 4.85 3.53 -13.57
CA MET A 171 5.91 3.26 -14.54
C MET A 171 5.51 3.70 -15.96
N LEU A 172 4.29 3.35 -16.40
CA LEU A 172 3.77 3.78 -17.71
C LEU A 172 3.66 5.30 -17.84
N LYS A 173 3.21 5.99 -16.79
CA LYS A 173 3.13 7.47 -16.76
C LYS A 173 4.52 8.12 -16.85
N ASP A 174 5.54 7.48 -16.29
CA ASP A 174 6.93 7.90 -16.32
C ASP A 174 7.65 7.49 -17.63
N ASN A 175 6.88 7.21 -18.69
CA ASN A 175 7.33 6.78 -20.02
C ASN A 175 8.13 5.46 -20.01
N ALA A 176 7.93 4.58 -19.03
CA ALA A 176 8.47 3.23 -19.11
C ALA A 176 7.86 2.48 -20.30
N GLN A 177 8.71 1.79 -21.07
CA GLN A 177 8.27 0.89 -22.12
C GLN A 177 8.13 -0.52 -21.55
N LEU A 178 6.89 -0.92 -21.26
CA LEU A 178 6.56 -2.25 -20.82
C LEU A 178 6.03 -3.05 -22.01
N VAL A 179 6.57 -4.25 -22.21
CA VAL A 179 6.19 -5.14 -23.32
C VAL A 179 6.06 -6.58 -22.85
N PHE A 180 5.31 -7.39 -23.59
CA PHE A 180 5.29 -8.83 -23.37
C PHE A 180 6.65 -9.44 -23.74
N PRO A 181 7.26 -10.27 -22.89
CA PRO A 181 8.56 -10.90 -23.18
C PRO A 181 8.57 -11.77 -24.45
N GLU A 182 7.43 -12.35 -24.82
CA GLU A 182 7.31 -13.36 -25.88
C GLU A 182 7.43 -12.75 -27.29
N ASP A 183 6.78 -11.61 -27.51
CA ASP A 183 6.66 -10.99 -28.84
C ASP A 183 6.96 -9.49 -28.85
N ARG A 184 7.30 -8.91 -27.69
CA ARG A 184 7.55 -7.48 -27.49
C ARG A 184 6.37 -6.60 -27.90
N SER A 185 5.16 -7.14 -27.93
CA SER A 185 3.96 -6.34 -28.08
C SER A 185 3.77 -5.46 -26.84
N PRO A 186 3.16 -4.26 -26.99
CA PRO A 186 2.97 -3.35 -25.86
C PRO A 186 2.19 -4.01 -24.72
N TRP A 187 2.69 -3.85 -23.50
CA TRP A 187 1.95 -4.18 -22.29
C TRP A 187 1.33 -2.92 -21.72
N ASP A 188 0.06 -2.99 -21.33
CA ASP A 188 -0.64 -1.89 -20.68
C ASP A 188 -1.65 -2.36 -19.63
N MET A 189 -2.32 -1.40 -18.97
CA MET A 189 -3.27 -1.65 -17.89
C MET A 189 -4.51 -2.45 -18.32
N SER A 190 -4.88 -2.40 -19.60
CA SER A 190 -6.05 -3.14 -20.12
C SER A 190 -5.84 -4.65 -20.06
N THR A 191 -4.58 -5.08 -20.06
CA THR A 191 -4.16 -6.47 -19.94
C THR A 191 -4.60 -7.11 -18.61
N LEU A 192 -4.72 -6.32 -17.54
CA LEU A 192 -5.19 -6.80 -16.23
C LEU A 192 -6.73 -6.90 -16.15
N GLY A 193 -7.44 -6.68 -17.27
CA GLY A 193 -8.90 -6.84 -17.35
C GLY A 193 -9.69 -5.80 -16.56
N MET A 194 -9.06 -4.67 -16.20
CA MET A 194 -9.69 -3.59 -15.46
C MET A 194 -9.69 -2.31 -16.31
N PRO A 195 -10.87 -1.66 -16.49
CA PRO A 195 -11.00 -0.46 -17.31
C PRO A 195 -10.22 0.74 -16.75
#